data_AF-A0A8C5ZDY1-F1
#
_entry.id   AF-A0A8C5ZDY1-F1
#
_cell.length_a   1.000
_cell.length_b   1.000
_cell.length_c   1.000
_cell.angle_alpha   90.00
_cell.angle_beta   90.00
_cell.angle_gamma   90.00
#
_symmetry.space_group_name_H-M   'P 1'
#
loop_
_entity.id
_entity.type
_entity.pdbx_description
1 polymer ?
#
loop_
_entity_poly.entity_id
_entity_poly.type
_entity_poly.pdbx_seq_one_letter_code
_entity_poly.pdbx_strand_id
1 'polypeptide(L)'
;MALRAVRSALAAARSLRAAPAPVALCPPRPWRVRAGAVRTLRTGSTLLSVRKFTEKHEWITTENGIGTVGISNFAQEALGDVVYCSLPEVGTKLKKQDEFGALESVKAASELYSPLSGEVTEINEALAENPGLVNKSCYEDGWLIKMTLSDPSELDDLMSEEAYEKYVKSIEE
;
A
#
# COMPACT_ATOMS: atom_id res chain seq x y z
N MET A 1 37.59 37.45 -31.69
CA MET A 1 37.43 37.45 -33.15
C MET A 1 36.09 36.79 -33.49
N ALA A 2 35.04 37.59 -33.73
CA ALA A 2 33.74 37.10 -34.18
C ALA A 2 33.45 37.78 -35.53
N LEU A 3 33.34 37.00 -36.60
CA LEU A 3 33.06 37.50 -37.95
C LEU A 3 31.58 37.35 -38.31
N ARG A 4 31.07 38.46 -38.85
CA ARG A 4 29.73 38.72 -39.40
C ARG A 4 29.35 37.79 -40.55
N ALA A 5 28.05 37.59 -40.75
CA ALA A 5 27.44 37.70 -42.08
C ALA A 5 25.93 38.04 -41.98
N VAL A 6 25.59 39.21 -42.50
CA VAL A 6 24.24 39.72 -42.80
C VAL A 6 23.95 39.37 -44.26
N ARG A 7 22.68 39.05 -44.62
CA ARG A 7 22.08 39.51 -45.89
C ARG A 7 20.57 39.28 -45.97
N SER A 8 19.94 40.25 -46.61
CA SER A 8 18.52 40.57 -46.77
C SER A 8 18.19 40.61 -48.26
N ALA A 9 16.91 40.39 -48.65
CA ALA A 9 16.18 40.95 -49.82
C ALA A 9 14.93 40.07 -50.12
N LEU A 10 13.69 40.57 -50.02
CA LEU A 10 12.83 41.22 -51.05
C LEU A 10 12.46 40.32 -52.26
N ALA A 11 11.28 40.30 -52.89
CA ALA A 11 9.93 40.86 -52.71
C ALA A 11 9.06 40.41 -53.94
N ALA A 12 7.73 40.67 -53.89
CA ALA A 12 6.77 40.86 -55.00
C ALA A 12 6.24 39.60 -55.78
N ALA A 13 5.02 39.53 -56.34
CA ALA A 13 3.76 40.29 -56.26
C ALA A 13 2.61 39.54 -57.00
N ARG A 14 1.35 39.79 -56.58
CA ARG A 14 0.04 39.83 -57.29
C ARG A 14 -0.23 38.95 -58.54
N SER A 15 -1.39 38.26 -58.58
CA SER A 15 -2.63 38.77 -59.24
C SER A 15 -3.81 37.74 -59.20
N LEU A 16 -5.02 38.25 -59.50
CA LEU A 16 -6.37 37.74 -59.24
C LEU A 16 -6.97 36.81 -60.33
N ARG A 17 -7.89 35.91 -59.98
CA ARG A 17 -9.31 35.91 -60.44
C ARG A 17 -10.16 34.75 -59.88
N ALA A 18 -11.46 35.02 -59.79
CA ALA A 18 -12.53 34.25 -59.14
C ALA A 18 -13.36 33.37 -60.11
N ALA A 19 -14.12 32.40 -59.57
CA ALA A 19 -15.35 31.84 -60.16
C ALA A 19 -16.21 31.08 -59.10
N PRO A 20 -17.53 30.87 -59.31
CA PRO A 20 -18.55 30.81 -58.24
C PRO A 20 -19.11 29.42 -57.88
N ALA A 21 -19.97 29.41 -56.84
CA ALA A 21 -20.68 28.28 -56.21
C ALA A 21 -21.79 27.64 -57.10
N PRO A 22 -22.37 26.48 -56.68
CA PRO A 22 -23.66 26.59 -55.96
C PRO A 22 -23.92 25.55 -54.84
N VAL A 23 -24.63 26.06 -53.82
CA VAL A 23 -25.80 25.52 -53.08
C VAL A 23 -25.91 24.01 -52.83
N ALA A 24 -25.87 23.64 -51.55
CA ALA A 24 -26.73 22.58 -51.01
C ALA A 24 -27.29 23.00 -49.64
N LEU A 25 -28.61 23.03 -49.56
CA LEU A 25 -29.45 23.30 -48.40
C LEU A 25 -29.27 22.22 -47.34
N CYS A 26 -29.34 22.58 -46.05
CA CYS A 26 -29.93 21.73 -45.01
C CYS A 26 -30.38 22.56 -43.78
N PRO A 27 -31.44 22.14 -43.07
CA PRO A 27 -32.36 23.02 -42.34
C PRO A 27 -32.01 23.20 -40.85
N PRO A 28 -32.67 24.12 -40.12
CA PRO A 28 -32.40 24.35 -38.70
C PRO A 28 -33.40 23.61 -37.81
N ARG A 29 -32.95 22.76 -36.87
CA ARG A 29 -33.76 22.22 -35.75
C ARG A 29 -32.85 21.76 -34.59
N PRO A 30 -33.35 21.58 -33.37
CA PRO A 30 -33.54 22.63 -32.37
C PRO A 30 -32.72 22.31 -31.11
N TRP A 31 -32.68 23.26 -30.17
CA TRP A 31 -32.30 23.08 -28.77
C TRP A 31 -32.71 21.70 -28.22
N ARG A 32 -31.72 20.82 -28.00
CA ARG A 32 -31.90 19.59 -27.24
C ARG A 32 -31.25 19.78 -25.88
N VAL A 33 -32.10 19.97 -24.89
CA VAL A 33 -31.80 19.93 -23.45
C VAL A 33 -31.02 18.64 -23.18
N ARG A 34 -29.77 18.76 -22.67
CA ARG A 34 -29.03 17.58 -22.21
C ARG A 34 -29.66 17.10 -20.91
N ALA A 35 -30.15 15.85 -20.97
CA ALA A 35 -30.68 15.09 -19.86
C ALA A 35 -29.67 14.99 -18.71
N GLY A 36 -30.22 14.85 -17.50
CA GLY A 36 -29.56 15.01 -16.21
C GLY A 36 -28.25 14.25 -16.06
N ALA A 37 -27.29 14.95 -15.44
CA ALA A 37 -26.11 14.33 -14.86
C ALA A 37 -26.55 13.38 -13.74
N VAL A 38 -26.61 12.08 -14.05
CA VAL A 38 -26.69 11.02 -13.05
C VAL A 38 -25.41 11.12 -12.22
N ARG A 39 -25.51 11.65 -11.01
CA ARG A 39 -24.44 11.55 -10.01
C ARG A 39 -24.35 10.09 -9.60
N THR A 40 -23.40 9.37 -10.20
CA THR A 40 -22.96 8.08 -9.69
C THR A 40 -22.42 8.29 -8.28
N LEU A 41 -23.19 7.86 -7.28
CA LEU A 41 -22.71 7.73 -5.91
C LEU A 41 -21.64 6.64 -5.92
N ARG A 42 -20.38 7.08 -5.85
CA ARG A 42 -19.24 6.22 -5.59
C ARG A 42 -19.33 5.88 -4.10
N THR A 43 -19.81 4.70 -3.75
CA THR A 43 -19.68 4.16 -2.41
C THR A 43 -18.19 3.98 -2.14
N GLY A 44 -17.58 4.97 -1.50
CA GLY A 44 -16.26 4.81 -0.90
C GLY A 44 -16.39 3.81 0.23
N SER A 45 -15.77 2.64 0.07
CA SER A 45 -15.59 1.69 1.16
C SER A 45 -14.81 2.42 2.26
N THR A 46 -15.49 2.84 3.32
CA THR A 46 -14.85 3.28 4.56
C THR A 46 -14.16 2.06 5.15
N LEU A 47 -12.85 1.98 4.94
CA LEU A 47 -12.01 0.88 5.38
C LEU A 47 -12.03 0.82 6.92
N LEU A 48 -12.79 -0.12 7.46
CA LEU A 48 -12.51 -0.62 8.79
C LEU A 48 -11.15 -1.33 8.69
N SER A 49 -10.18 -0.93 9.51
CA SER A 49 -8.89 -1.61 9.61
C SER A 49 -9.11 -2.99 10.24
N VAL A 50 -9.34 -3.99 9.40
CA VAL A 50 -9.53 -5.38 9.82
C VAL A 50 -8.16 -6.03 9.99
N ARG A 51 -7.93 -6.67 11.15
CA ARG A 51 -6.72 -7.44 11.43
C ARG A 51 -6.81 -8.82 10.75
N LYS A 52 -5.69 -9.22 10.14
CA LYS A 52 -5.49 -10.51 9.50
C LYS A 52 -4.31 -11.23 10.15
N PHE A 53 -4.31 -12.55 10.07
CA PHE A 53 -3.33 -13.39 10.77
C PHE A 53 -2.66 -14.41 9.84
N THR A 54 -1.41 -14.73 10.13
CA THR A 54 -0.64 -15.81 9.48
C THR A 54 -0.69 -17.09 10.33
N GLU A 55 -0.37 -18.23 9.71
CA GLU A 55 -0.19 -19.49 10.44
C GLU A 55 1.00 -19.44 11.40
N LYS A 56 1.94 -18.52 11.19
CA LYS A 56 3.10 -18.28 12.05
C LYS A 56 2.81 -17.33 13.22
N HIS A 57 1.53 -17.07 13.50
CA HIS A 57 1.07 -16.25 14.61
C HIS A 57 1.47 -14.78 14.53
N GLU A 58 1.74 -14.29 13.31
CA GLU A 58 1.89 -12.85 13.02
C GLU A 58 0.53 -12.25 12.66
N TRP A 59 0.39 -10.95 12.85
CA TRP A 59 -0.78 -10.20 12.42
C TRP A 59 -0.39 -9.02 11.53
N ILE A 60 -1.34 -8.62 10.68
CA ILE A 60 -1.27 -7.39 9.90
C ILE A 60 -2.59 -6.63 9.97
N THR A 61 -2.52 -5.32 10.23
CA THR A 61 -3.64 -4.38 10.02
C THR A 61 -3.30 -3.47 8.86
N THR A 62 -4.30 -3.13 8.05
CA THR A 62 -4.10 -2.25 6.91
C THR A 62 -4.87 -0.95 7.08
N GLU A 63 -4.17 0.16 6.85
CA GLU A 63 -4.75 1.50 6.85
C GLU A 63 -4.11 2.30 5.72
N ASN A 64 -4.94 2.85 4.82
CA ASN A 64 -4.48 3.72 3.73
C ASN A 64 -3.35 3.14 2.86
N GLY A 65 -3.30 1.80 2.68
CA GLY A 65 -2.27 1.12 1.88
C GLY A 65 -0.96 0.85 2.63
N ILE A 66 -0.91 1.13 3.94
CA ILE A 66 0.18 0.75 4.82
C ILE A 66 -0.28 -0.43 5.70
N GLY A 67 0.54 -1.46 5.75
CA GLY A 67 0.38 -2.62 6.61
C GLY A 67 1.23 -2.47 7.86
N THR A 68 0.62 -2.50 9.03
CA THR A 68 1.32 -2.59 10.31
C THR A 68 1.38 -4.05 10.73
N VAL A 69 2.58 -4.56 11.01
CA VAL A 69 2.84 -5.98 11.31
C VAL A 69 3.30 -6.14 12.76
N GLY A 70 2.84 -7.20 13.41
CA GLY A 70 3.29 -7.61 14.74
C GLY A 70 3.07 -9.10 15.01
N ILE A 71 3.32 -9.55 16.23
CA ILE A 71 3.01 -10.92 16.67
C ILE A 71 1.77 -10.96 17.56
N SER A 72 1.06 -12.08 17.54
CA SER A 72 -0.16 -12.26 18.32
C SER A 72 0.09 -12.50 19.81
N ASN A 73 -0.97 -12.42 20.63
CA ASN A 73 -0.88 -12.76 22.05
C ASN A 73 -0.42 -14.20 22.28
N PHE A 74 -0.88 -15.15 21.46
CA PHE A 74 -0.45 -16.54 21.55
C PHE A 74 1.07 -16.69 21.34
N ALA A 75 1.62 -15.99 20.35
CA ALA A 75 3.06 -16.01 20.07
C ALA A 75 3.89 -15.44 21.22
N GLN A 76 3.49 -14.29 21.79
CA GLN A 76 4.27 -13.68 22.88
C GLN A 76 4.20 -14.52 24.15
N GLU A 77 3.07 -15.18 24.45
CA GLU A 77 2.97 -16.09 25.60
C GLU A 77 3.88 -17.32 25.43
N ALA A 78 3.93 -17.88 24.21
CA ALA A 78 4.82 -19.00 23.89
C ALA A 78 6.30 -18.63 23.99
N LEU A 79 6.68 -17.43 23.55
CA LEU A 79 8.05 -16.90 23.69
C LEU A 79 8.40 -16.61 25.14
N GLY A 80 7.46 -16.09 25.93
CA GLY A 80 7.71 -15.48 27.23
C GLY A 80 8.33 -14.09 27.12
N ASP A 81 9.01 -13.64 28.18
CA ASP A 81 9.53 -12.27 28.27
C ASP A 81 10.57 -11.98 27.19
N VAL A 82 10.21 -11.10 26.24
CA VAL A 82 11.05 -10.70 25.13
C VAL A 82 12.15 -9.77 25.64
N VAL A 83 13.40 -10.10 25.32
CA VAL A 83 14.59 -9.36 25.75
C VAL A 83 15.32 -8.69 24.59
N TYR A 84 15.04 -9.10 23.35
CA TYR A 84 15.66 -8.51 22.17
C TYR A 84 14.77 -8.65 20.92
N CYS A 85 14.80 -7.62 20.07
CA CYS A 85 14.09 -7.56 18.80
C CYS A 85 15.07 -7.20 17.68
N SER A 86 15.28 -8.12 16.73
CA SER A 86 16.02 -7.86 15.50
C SER A 86 15.03 -7.46 14.40
N LEU A 87 15.11 -6.21 13.95
CA LEU A 87 14.22 -5.64 12.93
C LEU A 87 15.04 -5.20 11.69
N PRO A 88 14.43 -5.19 10.50
CA PRO A 88 15.10 -4.83 9.26
C PRO A 88 15.30 -3.32 9.15
N GLU A 89 16.08 -2.88 8.17
CA GLU A 89 16.21 -1.45 7.88
C GLU A 89 15.00 -0.92 7.11
N VAL A 90 14.63 0.35 7.34
CA VAL A 90 13.64 1.05 6.52
C VAL A 90 14.11 1.09 5.06
N GLY A 91 13.22 0.81 4.12
CA GLY A 91 13.52 0.66 2.69
C GLY A 91 13.86 -0.78 2.26
N THR A 92 13.92 -1.73 3.20
CA THR A 92 14.10 -3.15 2.88
C THR A 92 12.90 -3.67 2.10
N LYS A 93 13.16 -4.35 0.97
CA LYS A 93 12.13 -5.02 0.19
C LYS A 93 11.98 -6.45 0.66
N LEU A 94 10.75 -6.82 1.02
CA LEU A 94 10.38 -8.14 1.51
C LEU A 94 9.39 -8.77 0.54
N LYS A 95 9.49 -10.08 0.32
CA LYS A 95 8.43 -10.88 -0.28
C LYS A 95 7.64 -11.58 0.82
N LYS A 96 6.40 -11.96 0.50
CA LYS A 96 5.62 -12.85 1.36
C LYS A 96 6.44 -14.09 1.73
N GLN A 97 6.45 -14.41 3.02
CA GLN A 97 7.25 -15.48 3.65
C GLN A 97 8.78 -15.27 3.67
N ASP A 98 9.30 -14.09 3.29
CA ASP A 98 10.71 -13.78 3.56
C ASP A 98 10.89 -13.53 5.06
N GLU A 99 11.99 -14.06 5.61
CA GLU A 99 12.44 -13.71 6.96
C GLU A 99 12.87 -12.24 6.97
N PHE A 100 12.36 -11.46 7.92
CA PHE A 100 12.70 -10.04 8.06
C PHE A 100 13.36 -9.70 9.39
N GLY A 101 13.34 -10.61 10.36
CA GLY A 101 13.81 -10.34 11.71
C GLY A 101 13.64 -11.53 12.64
N ALA A 102 13.89 -11.30 13.93
CA ALA A 102 13.73 -12.30 14.97
C ALA A 102 13.40 -11.65 16.32
N LEU A 103 12.65 -12.38 17.16
CA LEU A 103 12.43 -12.04 18.56
C LEU A 103 13.16 -13.06 19.43
N GLU A 104 13.87 -12.57 20.44
CA GLU A 104 14.55 -13.41 21.42
C GLU A 104 14.00 -13.17 22.81
N SER A 105 13.80 -14.26 23.54
CA SER A 105 13.45 -14.30 24.94
C SER A 105 14.50 -15.09 25.72
N VAL A 106 14.36 -15.15 27.04
CA VAL A 106 15.20 -16.02 27.89
C VAL A 106 14.93 -17.51 27.64
N LYS A 107 13.79 -17.85 27.01
CA LYS A 107 13.35 -19.23 26.80
C LYS A 107 13.59 -19.72 25.38
N ALA A 108 13.45 -18.85 24.39
CA ALA A 108 13.42 -19.21 22.98
C ALA A 108 13.84 -18.05 22.08
N ALA A 109 14.08 -18.35 20.82
CA ALA A 109 14.14 -17.36 19.75
C ALA A 109 13.14 -17.78 18.67
N SER A 110 12.45 -16.83 18.06
CA SER A 110 11.58 -17.05 16.91
C SER A 110 11.93 -16.10 15.79
N GLU A 111 12.13 -16.66 14.61
CA GLU A 111 12.23 -15.93 13.35
C GLU A 111 10.87 -15.30 13.02
N LEU A 112 10.91 -14.16 12.34
CA LEU A 112 9.75 -13.38 11.91
C LEU A 112 9.68 -13.36 10.40
N TYR A 113 8.50 -13.64 9.85
CA TYR A 113 8.26 -13.78 8.43
C TYR A 113 7.28 -12.74 7.92
N SER A 114 7.55 -12.20 6.74
CA SER A 114 6.73 -11.14 6.20
C SER A 114 5.37 -11.70 5.76
N PRO A 115 4.23 -11.13 6.22
CA PRO A 115 2.91 -11.64 5.84
C PRO A 115 2.60 -11.37 4.36
N LEU A 116 3.18 -10.32 3.79
CA LEU A 116 2.93 -9.83 2.42
C LEU A 116 4.23 -9.38 1.75
N SER A 117 4.17 -9.18 0.44
CA SER A 117 5.24 -8.60 -0.35
C SER A 117 5.15 -7.07 -0.32
N GLY A 118 6.28 -6.39 -0.10
CA GLY A 118 6.29 -4.95 0.16
C GLY A 118 7.65 -4.33 0.41
N GLU A 119 7.64 -3.07 0.85
CA GLU A 119 8.82 -2.33 1.29
C GLU A 119 8.58 -1.77 2.69
N VAL A 120 9.53 -1.98 3.61
CA VAL A 120 9.47 -1.49 4.99
C VAL A 120 9.51 0.04 4.99
N THR A 121 8.51 0.67 5.60
CA THR A 121 8.40 2.13 5.68
C THR A 121 8.77 2.67 7.06
N GLU A 122 8.59 1.88 8.11
CA GLU A 122 8.85 2.28 9.50
C GLU A 122 9.17 1.04 10.34
N ILE A 123 10.00 1.22 11.37
CA ILE A 123 10.27 0.20 12.38
C ILE A 123 9.95 0.78 13.76
N ASN A 124 9.59 -0.09 14.70
CA ASN A 124 9.30 0.37 16.06
C ASN A 124 10.59 0.57 16.86
N GLU A 125 11.14 1.78 16.80
CA GLU A 125 12.36 2.15 17.52
C GLU A 125 12.24 2.01 19.04
N ALA A 126 11.03 2.06 19.60
CA ALA A 126 10.81 1.89 21.04
C ALA A 126 11.20 0.48 21.54
N LEU A 127 11.21 -0.52 20.66
CA LEU A 127 11.58 -1.90 21.02
C LEU A 127 13.08 -2.07 21.30
N ALA A 128 13.92 -1.14 20.84
CA ALA A 128 15.35 -1.17 21.15
C ALA A 128 15.62 -0.89 22.65
N GLU A 129 14.82 -0.01 23.25
CA GLU A 129 14.94 0.33 24.68
C GLU A 129 13.98 -0.49 25.56
N ASN A 130 12.82 -0.89 25.01
CA ASN A 130 11.76 -1.57 25.76
C ASN A 130 11.15 -2.73 24.97
N PRO A 131 11.89 -3.84 24.78
CA PRO A 131 11.40 -5.01 24.03
C PRO A 131 10.16 -5.66 24.68
N GLY A 132 9.97 -5.48 25.99
CA GLY A 132 8.80 -5.98 26.72
C GLY A 132 7.45 -5.34 26.31
N LEU A 133 7.46 -4.31 25.45
CA LEU A 133 6.23 -3.83 24.81
C LEU A 133 5.54 -4.91 23.98
N VAL A 134 6.32 -5.83 23.39
CA VAL A 134 5.78 -6.98 22.66
C VAL A 134 4.90 -7.84 23.57
N ASN A 135 5.31 -8.06 24.83
CA ASN A 135 4.50 -8.83 25.78
C ASN A 135 3.30 -8.05 26.31
N LYS A 136 3.44 -6.75 26.57
CA LYS A 136 2.41 -5.92 27.23
C LYS A 136 1.33 -5.40 26.27
N SER A 137 1.69 -5.19 25.01
CA SER A 137 0.90 -4.41 24.06
C SER A 137 1.08 -4.94 22.62
N CYS A 138 1.11 -6.28 22.44
CA CYS A 138 1.42 -6.96 21.16
C CYS A 138 0.62 -6.48 19.94
N TYR A 139 -0.57 -5.91 20.17
CA TYR A 139 -1.51 -5.45 19.16
C TYR A 139 -1.55 -3.93 18.96
N GLU A 140 -0.94 -3.18 19.89
CA GLU A 140 -0.93 -1.71 19.88
C GLU A 140 0.54 -1.24 19.86
N ASP A 141 1.15 -0.96 21.01
CA ASP A 141 2.51 -0.38 21.08
C ASP A 141 3.64 -1.37 20.74
N GLY A 142 3.32 -2.66 20.69
CA GLY A 142 4.24 -3.77 20.39
C GLY A 142 4.30 -4.16 18.91
N TRP A 143 3.81 -3.31 18.00
CA TRP A 143 4.01 -3.49 16.56
C TRP A 143 5.50 -3.54 16.21
N LEU A 144 5.87 -4.25 15.13
CA LEU A 144 7.26 -4.51 14.78
C LEU A 144 7.72 -3.61 13.62
N ILE A 145 6.99 -3.69 12.49
CA ILE A 145 7.29 -2.93 11.28
C ILE A 145 6.00 -2.38 10.66
N LYS A 146 6.14 -1.32 9.88
CA LYS A 146 5.14 -0.91 8.88
C LYS A 146 5.73 -1.10 7.50
N MET A 147 4.89 -1.49 6.55
CA MET A 147 5.30 -1.73 5.18
C MET A 147 4.24 -1.30 4.16
N THR A 148 4.67 -0.96 2.96
CA THR A 148 3.77 -0.86 1.80
C THR A 148 3.34 -2.25 1.33
N LEU A 149 2.20 -2.33 0.66
CA LEU A 149 1.71 -3.57 0.05
C LEU A 149 1.95 -3.52 -1.47
N SER A 150 2.84 -4.36 -1.97
CA SER A 150 3.09 -4.49 -3.41
C SER A 150 1.98 -5.26 -4.11
N ASP A 151 1.42 -6.28 -3.44
CA ASP A 151 0.27 -7.04 -3.92
C ASP A 151 -0.81 -7.16 -2.83
N PRO A 152 -1.83 -6.29 -2.85
CA PRO A 152 -2.90 -6.34 -1.86
C PRO A 152 -3.75 -7.62 -1.90
N SER A 153 -3.70 -8.40 -2.99
CA SER A 153 -4.47 -9.65 -3.09
C SER A 153 -3.96 -10.76 -2.16
N GLU A 154 -2.69 -10.68 -1.73
CA GLU A 154 -2.10 -11.61 -0.77
C GLU A 154 -2.79 -11.56 0.61
N LEU A 155 -3.57 -10.50 0.92
CA LEU A 155 -4.40 -10.40 2.13
C LEU A 155 -5.55 -11.42 2.16
N ASP A 156 -6.02 -11.86 0.99
CA ASP A 156 -7.12 -12.82 0.87
C ASP A 156 -6.70 -14.23 1.32
N ASP A 157 -5.39 -14.52 1.26
CA ASP A 157 -4.81 -15.77 1.75
C ASP A 157 -4.67 -15.81 3.28
N LEU A 158 -4.81 -14.67 3.96
CA LEU A 158 -4.63 -14.56 5.40
C LEU A 158 -5.92 -14.87 6.17
N MET A 159 -5.74 -15.45 7.36
CA MET A 159 -6.83 -15.79 8.25
C MET A 159 -7.53 -14.54 8.77
N SER A 160 -8.86 -14.57 8.84
CA SER A 160 -9.62 -13.63 9.67
C SER A 160 -9.37 -13.92 11.15
N GLU A 161 -9.72 -12.96 12.01
CA GLU A 161 -9.66 -13.14 13.46
C GLU A 161 -10.44 -14.38 13.93
N GLU A 162 -11.68 -14.57 13.46
CA GLU A 162 -12.48 -15.75 13.79
C GLU A 162 -11.85 -17.09 13.33
N ALA A 163 -11.16 -17.08 12.18
CA ALA A 163 -10.46 -18.26 11.69
C ALA A 163 -9.21 -18.56 12.53
N TYR A 164 -8.49 -17.50 12.92
CA TYR A 164 -7.30 -17.59 13.77
C TYR A 164 -7.63 -18.08 15.18
N GLU A 165 -8.72 -17.61 15.79
CA GLU A 165 -9.18 -18.12 17.10
C GLU A 165 -9.45 -19.63 17.08
N LYS A 166 -10.08 -20.13 16.02
CA LYS A 166 -10.32 -21.58 15.84
C LYS A 166 -9.01 -22.33 15.62
N TYR A 167 -8.07 -21.75 14.86
CA TYR A 167 -6.75 -22.32 14.63
C TYR A 167 -5.97 -22.47 15.94
N VAL A 168 -5.87 -21.40 16.74
CA VAL A 168 -5.21 -21.42 18.05
C VAL A 168 -5.86 -22.45 18.97
N LYS A 169 -7.20 -22.46 19.06
CA LYS A 169 -7.92 -23.44 19.89
C LYS A 169 -7.62 -24.89 19.47
N SER A 170 -7.47 -25.16 18.18
CA SER A 170 -7.12 -26.50 17.68
C SER A 170 -5.70 -26.95 18.00
N ILE A 171 -4.80 -26.03 18.37
CA ILE A 171 -3.43 -26.33 18.79
C ILE A 171 -3.37 -26.65 20.29
N GLU A 172 -4.27 -26.07 21.09
CA GLU A 172 -4.35 -26.27 22.54
C GLU A 172 -5.07 -27.57 22.96
N GLU A 173 -5.87 -28.15 22.06
CA GLU A 173 -6.59 -29.42 22.24
C GLU A 173 -5.74 -30.66 21.88
#